data_AF-M5TBL4-F1
#
_entry.id   AF-M5TBL4-F1
#
_cell.length_a   1.000
_cell.length_b   1.000
_cell.length_c   1.000
_cell.angle_alpha   90.00
_cell.angle_beta   90.00
_cell.angle_gamma   90.00
#
_symmetry.space_group_name_H-M   'P 1'
#
loop_
_entity.id
_entity.type
_entity.pdbx_description
1 polymer ?
#
loop_
_entity_poly.entity_id
_entity_poly.type
_entity_poly.pdbx_seq_one_letter_code
_entity_poly.pdbx_strand_id
1 'polypeptide(L)'
;MMLGVPRLDQSTMDDRLQPLIGDYKSTVARAVAALEASGIPRPATTTEWVGYDVPGRGELFGGGEYFIHGFGCAVRLPDASVDFDFGDDGQIDGFDWSRLASFAGSRLLRRYGIRDDIELRALIDDAHASGDLVHSGYILSYTRDSLPHQSVREENGEQ
;
A
#
# COMPACT_ATOMS: atom_id res chain seq x y z
N MET A 1 -34.27 7.98 -27.14
CA MET A 1 -33.08 8.82 -26.89
C MET A 1 -32.37 8.21 -25.69
N MET A 2 -31.24 7.54 -25.92
CA MET A 2 -30.43 6.94 -24.86
C MET A 2 -29.51 8.03 -24.32
N LEU A 3 -29.70 8.44 -23.08
CA LEU A 3 -28.77 9.32 -22.37
C LEU A 3 -27.49 8.51 -22.13
N GLY A 4 -26.38 8.97 -22.70
CA GLY A 4 -25.07 8.37 -22.49
C GLY A 4 -24.70 8.47 -21.01
N VAL A 5 -24.47 7.31 -20.39
CA VAL A 5 -23.86 7.22 -19.06
C VAL A 5 -22.43 7.75 -19.20
N PRO A 6 -22.02 8.81 -18.49
CA PRO A 6 -20.62 9.21 -18.51
C PRO A 6 -19.81 8.10 -17.83
N ARG A 7 -18.90 7.47 -18.58
CA ARG A 7 -17.82 6.67 -17.99
C ARG A 7 -16.88 7.63 -17.28
N LEU A 8 -17.02 7.76 -15.96
CA LEU A 8 -15.99 8.35 -15.10
C LEU A 8 -15.19 7.19 -14.50
N ASP A 9 -14.39 6.58 -15.37
CA ASP A 9 -13.37 5.58 -15.05
C ASP A 9 -12.02 6.15 -15.51
N GLN A 10 -11.66 7.28 -14.93
CA GLN A 10 -10.30 7.81 -15.01
C GLN A 10 -9.97 8.28 -13.60
N SER A 11 -9.03 7.57 -12.96
CA SER A 11 -8.39 8.05 -11.72
C SER A 11 -7.97 9.50 -11.94
N THR A 12 -8.39 10.39 -11.04
CA THR A 12 -8.00 11.82 -11.09
C THR A 12 -6.73 12.09 -10.30
N MET A 13 -6.11 11.04 -9.76
CA MET A 13 -4.88 11.08 -8.98
C MET A 13 -3.76 11.74 -9.79
N ASP A 14 -3.00 12.63 -9.13
CA ASP A 14 -1.87 13.33 -9.74
C ASP A 14 -0.88 12.34 -10.40
N ASP A 15 -0.50 12.62 -11.64
CA ASP A 15 0.39 11.80 -12.47
C ASP A 15 1.76 11.54 -11.83
N ARG A 16 2.13 12.31 -10.80
CA ARG A 16 3.36 12.14 -10.01
C ARG A 16 3.16 11.23 -8.81
N LEU A 17 1.97 11.23 -8.22
CA LEU A 17 1.63 10.41 -7.06
C LEU A 17 1.41 8.95 -7.47
N GLN A 18 0.74 8.73 -8.61
CA GLN A 18 0.46 7.40 -9.14
C GLN A 18 1.72 6.51 -9.31
N PRO A 19 2.81 6.95 -9.98
CA PRO A 19 4.02 6.14 -10.10
C PRO A 19 4.74 5.92 -8.76
N LEU A 20 4.68 6.87 -7.82
CA LEU A 20 5.25 6.69 -6.48
C LEU A 20 4.54 5.56 -5.72
N ILE A 21 3.20 5.57 -5.71
CA ILE A 21 2.39 4.52 -5.10
C ILE A 21 2.65 3.17 -5.80
N GLY A 22 2.69 3.16 -7.13
CA GLY A 22 2.96 1.95 -7.92
C GLY A 22 4.32 1.32 -7.59
N ASP A 23 5.39 2.13 -7.60
CA ASP A 23 6.74 1.67 -7.27
C ASP A 23 6.83 1.17 -5.82
N TYR A 24 6.14 1.83 -4.87
CA TYR A 24 6.04 1.40 -3.48
C TYR A 24 5.34 0.03 -3.36
N LYS A 25 4.11 -0.11 -3.87
CA LYS A 25 3.31 -1.35 -3.82
C LYS A 25 4.07 -2.51 -4.47
N SER A 26 4.70 -2.27 -5.62
CA SER A 26 5.52 -3.28 -6.30
C SER A 26 6.72 -3.71 -5.46
N THR A 27 7.33 -2.80 -4.71
CA THR A 27 8.45 -3.13 -3.82
C THR A 27 7.99 -3.88 -2.59
N VAL A 28 6.84 -3.53 -2.00
CA VAL A 28 6.23 -4.30 -0.89
C VAL A 28 5.91 -5.73 -1.34
N ALA A 29 5.31 -5.91 -2.52
CA ALA A 29 5.04 -7.25 -3.04
C ALA A 29 6.31 -8.10 -3.19
N ARG A 30 7.41 -7.51 -3.66
CA ARG A 30 8.72 -8.18 -3.73
C ARG A 30 9.26 -8.52 -2.34
N ALA A 31 9.13 -7.59 -1.38
CA ALA A 31 9.57 -7.79 0.00
C ALA A 31 8.79 -8.92 0.70
N VAL A 32 7.46 -8.96 0.54
CA VAL A 32 6.61 -10.03 1.07
C VAL A 32 6.96 -11.38 0.44
N ALA A 33 7.16 -11.44 -0.88
CA ALA A 33 7.59 -12.67 -1.54
C ALA A 33 8.97 -13.16 -1.01
N ALA A 34 9.88 -12.25 -0.68
CA ALA A 34 11.17 -12.60 -0.09
C ALA A 34 11.03 -13.13 1.35
N LEU A 35 10.13 -12.55 2.15
CA LEU A 35 9.78 -13.05 3.49
C LEU A 35 9.21 -14.48 3.39
N GLU A 36 8.26 -14.71 2.48
CA GLU A 36 7.65 -16.03 2.26
C GLU A 36 8.70 -17.07 1.83
N ALA A 37 9.58 -16.71 0.90
CA ALA A 37 10.69 -17.57 0.49
C ALA A 37 11.70 -17.85 1.62
N SER A 38 11.73 -17.00 2.66
CA SER A 38 12.54 -17.16 3.86
C SER A 38 11.82 -17.92 4.98
N GLY A 39 10.61 -18.42 4.73
CA GLY A 39 9.81 -19.17 5.70
C GLY A 39 8.93 -18.31 6.61
N ILE A 40 8.77 -17.02 6.32
CA ILE A 40 7.86 -16.12 7.04
C ILE A 40 6.62 -15.92 6.14
N PRO A 41 5.53 -16.67 6.35
CA PRO A 41 4.36 -16.61 5.47
C PRO A 41 3.68 -15.25 5.54
N ARG A 42 2.92 -14.88 4.50
CA ARG A 42 2.02 -13.74 4.57
C ARG A 42 0.88 -14.04 5.57
N PRO A 43 0.58 -13.15 6.53
CA PRO A 43 -0.51 -13.32 7.46
C PRO A 43 -1.87 -13.16 6.77
N ALA A 44 -2.88 -13.92 7.23
CA ALA A 44 -4.27 -13.73 6.81
C ALA A 44 -4.92 -12.52 7.49
N THR A 45 -4.38 -12.07 8.64
CA THR A 45 -4.83 -10.86 9.34
C THR A 45 -3.67 -10.14 10.04
N THR A 46 -3.78 -8.84 10.29
CA THR A 46 -2.78 -8.12 11.10
C THR A 46 -2.64 -8.69 12.51
N THR A 47 -3.71 -9.26 13.08
CA THR A 47 -3.63 -9.90 14.41
C THR A 47 -2.78 -11.16 14.38
N GLU A 48 -2.88 -11.95 13.30
CA GLU A 48 -2.04 -13.12 13.09
C GLU A 48 -0.55 -12.72 12.98
N TRP A 49 -0.25 -11.65 12.24
CA TRP A 49 1.11 -11.11 12.10
C TRP A 49 1.77 -10.84 13.46
N VAL A 50 1.07 -10.13 14.34
CA VAL A 50 1.57 -9.81 15.69
C VAL A 50 1.80 -11.07 16.54
N GLY A 51 1.09 -12.15 16.24
CA GLY A 51 1.22 -13.44 16.91
C GLY A 51 2.32 -14.35 16.36
N TYR A 52 3.02 -13.98 15.30
CA TYR A 52 4.08 -14.82 14.73
C TYR A 52 5.26 -15.01 15.69
N ASP A 53 5.59 -16.27 15.94
CA ASP A 53 6.76 -16.68 16.70
C ASP A 53 7.97 -16.84 15.77
N VAL A 54 8.43 -15.72 15.22
CA VAL A 54 9.62 -15.64 14.36
C VAL A 54 10.61 -14.61 14.93
N PRO A 55 11.91 -14.71 14.63
CA PRO A 55 12.88 -13.69 15.05
C PRO A 55 12.45 -12.30 14.56
N GLY A 56 12.50 -11.29 15.43
CA GLY A 56 12.14 -9.91 15.04
C GLY A 56 13.08 -9.26 14.01
N ARG A 57 14.20 -9.91 13.67
CA ARG A 57 15.11 -9.52 12.59
C ARG A 57 15.84 -10.75 12.07
N GLY A 58 16.23 -10.72 10.80
CA GLY A 58 17.01 -11.79 10.20
C GLY A 58 17.41 -11.50 8.75
N GLU A 59 18.12 -12.46 8.16
CA GLU A 59 18.51 -12.41 6.76
C GLU A 59 17.43 -13.02 5.86
N LEU A 60 17.28 -12.47 4.66
CA LEU A 60 16.37 -13.00 3.65
C LEU A 60 17.07 -14.03 2.76
N PHE A 61 16.32 -15.03 2.32
CA PHE A 61 16.74 -15.92 1.25
C PHE A 61 17.01 -15.10 -0.03
N GLY A 62 18.20 -15.28 -0.62
CA GLY A 62 18.64 -14.46 -1.77
C GLY A 62 19.34 -13.15 -1.39
N GLY A 63 19.49 -12.87 -0.09
CA GLY A 63 20.22 -11.71 0.43
C GLY A 63 19.33 -10.52 0.78
N GLY A 64 19.82 -9.72 1.72
CA GLY A 64 19.04 -8.66 2.36
C GLY A 64 18.68 -9.02 3.81
N GLU A 65 17.94 -8.12 4.46
CA GLU A 65 17.52 -8.30 5.85
C GLU A 65 16.10 -7.79 6.07
N TYR A 66 15.47 -8.27 7.13
CA TYR A 66 14.18 -7.81 7.58
C TYR A 66 14.22 -7.41 9.05
N PHE A 67 13.30 -6.53 9.43
CA PHE A 67 13.04 -6.11 10.80
C PHE A 67 11.52 -6.00 11.00
N ILE A 68 10.97 -6.86 11.84
CA ILE A 68 9.56 -6.86 12.23
C ILE A 68 9.35 -5.75 13.26
N HIS A 69 8.28 -5.00 13.08
CA HIS A 69 7.83 -3.97 14.01
C HIS A 69 6.30 -3.98 14.06
N GLY A 70 5.71 -3.38 15.10
CA GLY A 70 4.26 -3.13 15.22
C GLY A 70 3.35 -4.07 14.41
N PHE A 71 2.73 -3.51 13.37
CA PHE A 71 1.82 -4.21 12.46
C PHE A 71 2.47 -4.56 11.11
N GLY A 72 3.80 -4.49 11.02
CA GLY A 72 4.49 -4.46 9.75
C GLY A 72 5.91 -4.97 9.76
N CYS A 73 6.61 -4.67 8.67
CA CYS A 73 7.98 -5.09 8.48
C CYS A 73 8.75 -4.05 7.64
N ALA A 74 9.96 -3.74 8.09
CA ALA A 74 10.96 -3.07 7.27
C ALA A 74 11.83 -4.13 6.60
N VAL A 75 11.93 -4.07 5.27
CA VAL A 75 12.70 -5.01 4.47
C VAL A 75 13.72 -4.26 3.63
N ARG A 76 14.99 -4.70 3.69
CA ARG A 76 16.07 -4.27 2.82
C ARG A 76 16.42 -5.40 1.86
N LEU A 77 16.00 -5.26 0.62
CA LEU A 77 16.41 -6.06 -0.52
C LEU A 77 17.81 -5.58 -1.02
N PRO A 78 18.48 -6.34 -1.90
CA PRO A 78 19.77 -5.92 -2.46
C PRO A 78 19.75 -4.57 -3.20
N ASP A 79 18.62 -4.20 -3.81
CA ASP A 79 18.45 -3.02 -4.66
C ASP A 79 17.46 -1.99 -4.12
N ALA A 80 16.73 -2.30 -3.04
CA ALA A 80 15.65 -1.46 -2.53
C ALA A 80 15.42 -1.68 -1.02
N SER A 81 14.84 -0.68 -0.35
CA SER A 81 14.32 -0.81 1.00
C SER A 81 12.88 -0.33 1.05
N VAL A 82 12.05 -0.98 1.85
CA VAL A 82 10.64 -0.63 2.03
C VAL A 82 10.17 -0.93 3.44
N ASP A 83 9.30 -0.09 3.96
CA ASP A 83 8.62 -0.24 5.25
C ASP A 83 7.11 -0.22 4.98
N PHE A 84 6.39 -1.20 5.50
CA PHE A 84 4.96 -1.39 5.29
C PHE A 84 4.31 -2.05 6.52
N ASP A 85 3.00 -1.83 6.67
CA ASP A 85 2.16 -2.59 7.60
C ASP A 85 1.26 -3.54 6.80
N PHE A 86 0.91 -4.67 7.41
CA PHE A 86 -0.18 -5.50 6.93
C PHE A 86 -1.52 -4.85 7.31
N GLY A 87 -2.44 -4.77 6.34
CA GLY A 87 -3.83 -4.40 6.58
C GLY A 87 -4.61 -5.49 7.31
N ASP A 88 -5.79 -5.15 7.84
CA ASP A 88 -6.57 -6.01 8.74
C ASP A 88 -6.80 -7.43 8.23
N ASP A 89 -6.95 -7.60 6.90
CA ASP A 89 -7.11 -8.88 6.21
C ASP A 89 -5.81 -9.35 5.51
N GLY A 90 -4.66 -8.96 6.06
CA GLY A 90 -3.35 -9.27 5.51
C GLY A 90 -3.03 -8.51 4.23
N GLN A 91 -3.73 -7.42 3.90
CA GLN A 91 -3.43 -6.58 2.73
C GLN A 91 -1.96 -6.08 2.78
N ILE A 92 -1.30 -6.00 1.62
CA ILE A 92 0.12 -5.60 1.51
C ILE A 92 0.30 -4.31 0.70
N ASP A 93 -0.80 -3.66 0.40
CA ASP A 93 -0.88 -2.64 -0.63
C ASP A 93 -1.43 -1.32 -0.07
N GLY A 94 -1.59 -1.27 1.25
CA GLY A 94 -1.87 -0.08 2.03
C GLY A 94 -0.60 0.71 2.32
N PHE A 95 -0.75 2.01 2.47
CA PHE A 95 0.36 2.93 2.74
C PHE A 95 -0.13 4.18 3.50
N ASP A 96 0.82 4.94 4.03
CA ASP A 96 0.58 6.30 4.52
C ASP A 96 1.61 7.27 3.93
N TRP A 97 1.40 8.57 4.15
CA TRP A 97 2.28 9.60 3.60
C TRP A 97 3.73 9.44 4.09
N SER A 98 3.94 8.99 5.32
CA SER A 98 5.27 8.88 5.92
C SER A 98 6.04 7.71 5.33
N ARG A 99 5.36 6.59 5.04
CA ARG A 99 5.93 5.43 4.36
C ARG A 99 6.30 5.74 2.92
N LEU A 100 5.43 6.47 2.21
CA LEU A 100 5.74 6.93 0.85
C LEU A 100 6.92 7.91 0.83
N ALA A 101 6.96 8.86 1.77
CA ALA A 101 8.07 9.80 1.91
C ALA A 101 9.40 9.07 2.20
N SER A 102 9.38 8.14 3.16
CA SER A 102 10.55 7.33 3.53
C SER A 102 11.04 6.46 2.37
N PHE A 103 10.12 5.79 1.66
CA PHE A 103 10.42 4.99 0.48
C PHE A 103 11.04 5.83 -0.65
N ALA A 104 10.46 6.99 -0.95
CA ALA A 104 10.98 7.87 -1.99
C ALA A 104 12.37 8.43 -1.60
N GLY A 105 12.51 8.88 -0.34
CA GLY A 105 13.72 9.52 0.17
C GLY A 105 14.21 10.64 -0.75
N SER A 106 15.50 10.66 -1.06
CA SER A 106 16.10 11.65 -1.97
C SER A 106 15.60 11.57 -3.42
N ARG A 107 14.85 10.51 -3.78
CA ARG A 107 14.26 10.33 -5.11
C ARG A 107 12.93 11.06 -5.26
N LEU A 108 12.33 11.58 -4.17
CA LEU A 108 11.03 12.25 -4.19
C LEU A 108 10.96 13.34 -5.28
N LEU A 109 11.89 14.29 -5.25
CA LEU A 109 11.98 15.32 -6.28
C LEU A 109 12.53 14.81 -7.61
N ARG A 110 13.63 14.04 -7.59
CA ARG A 110 14.35 13.70 -8.84
C ARG A 110 13.64 12.68 -9.72
N ARG A 111 12.86 11.77 -9.13
CA ARG A 111 12.16 10.71 -9.86
C ARG A 111 10.68 11.01 -10.05
N TYR A 112 10.02 11.56 -9.02
CA TYR A 112 8.58 11.76 -9.05
C TYR A 112 8.18 13.24 -9.25
N GLY A 113 9.09 14.19 -9.13
CA GLY A 113 8.77 15.61 -9.32
C GLY A 113 7.91 16.19 -8.19
N ILE A 114 7.97 15.59 -6.99
CA ILE A 114 7.32 16.07 -5.77
C ILE A 114 8.39 16.76 -4.93
N ARG A 115 8.19 18.04 -4.57
CA ARG A 115 9.24 18.89 -4.01
C ARG A 115 9.65 18.48 -2.61
N ASP A 116 8.67 18.17 -1.77
CA ASP A 116 8.86 17.91 -0.35
C ASP A 116 7.65 17.16 0.23
N ASP A 117 7.74 16.84 1.53
CA ASP A 117 6.70 16.14 2.28
C ASP A 117 5.39 16.94 2.37
N ILE A 118 5.45 18.28 2.28
CA ILE A 118 4.26 19.14 2.32
C ILE A 118 3.47 18.95 1.03
N GLU A 119 4.14 18.99 -0.12
CA GLU A 119 3.50 18.70 -1.41
C GLU A 119 3.00 17.26 -1.47
N LEU A 120 3.77 16.27 -0.99
CA LEU A 120 3.32 14.88 -0.98
C LEU A 120 2.01 14.71 -0.19
N ARG A 121 1.92 15.31 1.01
CA ARG A 121 0.69 15.26 1.81
C ARG A 121 -0.48 15.93 1.09
N ALA A 122 -0.27 17.10 0.49
CA ALA A 122 -1.32 17.78 -0.25
C ALA A 122 -1.85 16.92 -1.41
N LEU A 123 -0.98 16.24 -2.15
CA LEU A 123 -1.39 15.33 -3.22
C LEU A 123 -2.18 14.12 -2.71
N ILE A 124 -1.81 13.58 -1.55
CA ILE A 124 -2.54 12.49 -0.91
C ILE A 124 -3.92 12.97 -0.44
N ASP A 125 -3.99 14.14 0.20
CA ASP A 125 -5.23 14.75 0.67
C ASP A 125 -6.19 15.03 -0.51
N ASP A 126 -5.67 15.56 -1.62
CA ASP A 126 -6.43 15.77 -2.86
C ASP A 126 -6.96 14.44 -3.43
N ALA A 127 -6.15 13.38 -3.39
CA ALA A 127 -6.55 12.05 -3.85
C ALA A 127 -7.57 11.36 -2.91
N HIS A 128 -7.57 11.66 -1.62
CA HIS A 128 -8.67 11.29 -0.71
C HIS A 128 -9.93 12.09 -1.01
N ALA A 129 -9.80 13.39 -1.28
CA ALA A 129 -10.94 14.27 -1.58
C ALA A 129 -11.63 13.92 -2.91
N SER A 130 -10.87 13.51 -3.93
CA SER A 130 -11.41 12.95 -5.19
C SER A 130 -11.97 11.54 -5.02
N GLY A 131 -11.56 10.85 -3.95
CA GLY A 131 -11.91 9.47 -3.66
C GLY A 131 -11.07 8.45 -4.44
N ASP A 132 -9.98 8.85 -5.09
CA ASP A 132 -9.01 7.92 -5.70
C ASP A 132 -8.29 7.08 -4.63
N LEU A 133 -8.13 7.63 -3.43
CA LEU A 133 -7.68 6.94 -2.23
C LEU A 133 -8.81 6.77 -1.22
N VAL A 134 -8.82 5.62 -0.54
CA VAL A 134 -9.76 5.29 0.53
C VAL A 134 -9.00 5.01 1.81
N HIS A 135 -9.45 5.62 2.90
CA HIS A 135 -8.87 5.42 4.22
C HIS A 135 -9.37 4.09 4.83
N SER A 136 -8.46 3.31 5.42
CA SER A 136 -8.76 2.07 6.14
C SER A 136 -9.68 2.25 7.35
N GLY A 137 -9.68 3.47 7.92
CA GLY A 137 -10.29 3.77 9.22
C GLY A 137 -9.26 3.99 10.33
N TYR A 138 -7.97 3.69 10.09
CA TYR A 138 -6.89 3.94 11.05
C TYR A 138 -5.69 4.69 10.46
N ILE A 139 -4.71 3.98 9.90
CA ILE A 139 -3.44 4.57 9.43
C ILE A 139 -3.20 4.39 7.92
N LEU A 140 -3.69 3.29 7.36
CA LEU A 140 -3.45 2.94 5.96
C LEU A 140 -4.48 3.59 5.04
N SER A 141 -4.01 3.99 3.87
CA SER A 141 -4.81 4.34 2.70
C SER A 141 -4.59 3.29 1.62
N TYR A 142 -5.65 3.02 0.85
CA TYR A 142 -5.64 2.10 -0.28
C TYR A 142 -6.07 2.84 -1.53
N THR A 143 -5.57 2.41 -2.69
CA THR A 143 -6.12 2.86 -3.97
C THR A 143 -7.53 2.29 -4.15
N ARG A 144 -8.44 3.04 -4.78
CA ARG A 144 -9.85 2.61 -4.93
C ARG A 144 -10.01 1.22 -5.57
N ASP A 145 -9.14 0.89 -6.52
CA ASP A 145 -9.10 -0.40 -7.22
C ASP A 145 -8.62 -1.57 -6.35
N SER A 146 -7.97 -1.30 -5.21
CA SER A 146 -7.55 -2.31 -4.24
C SER A 146 -8.69 -2.81 -3.35
N LEU A 147 -9.82 -2.09 -3.30
CA LEU A 147 -10.97 -2.58 -2.56
C LEU A 147 -11.61 -3.74 -3.34
N PRO A 148 -11.96 -4.86 -2.68
CA PRO A 148 -12.79 -5.86 -3.33
C PRO A 148 -14.03 -5.14 -3.85
N HIS A 149 -14.33 -5.31 -5.14
CA HIS A 149 -15.59 -4.85 -5.72
C HIS A 149 -16.69 -5.23 -4.73
N GLN A 150 -17.30 -4.24 -4.08
CA GLN A 150 -18.48 -4.51 -3.27
C GLN A 150 -19.49 -5.07 -4.25
N SER A 151 -19.64 -6.39 -4.27
CA SER A 151 -20.76 -7.04 -4.91
C SER A 151 -21.96 -6.43 -4.22
N VAL A 152 -22.67 -5.58 -4.95
CA VAL A 152 -23.96 -5.04 -4.56
C VAL A 152 -24.76 -6.24 -4.04
N ARG A 153 -24.95 -6.31 -2.72
CA ARG A 153 -26.00 -7.17 -2.19
C ARG A 153 -27.27 -6.49 -2.63
N GLU A 154 -27.79 -6.92 -3.77
CA GLU A 154 -29.20 -6.73 -4.08
C GLU A 154 -29.95 -7.29 -2.88
N GLU A 155 -30.47 -6.40 -2.04
CA GLU A 155 -31.54 -6.74 -1.12
C GLU A 155 -32.73 -7.13 -2.00
N ASN A 156 -32.78 -8.41 -2.38
CA ASN A 156 -34.00 -9.08 -2.76
C ASN A 156 -34.83 -9.23 -1.49
N GLY A 157 -35.48 -8.14 -1.09
CA GLY A 157 -36.61 -8.13 -0.18
C GLY A 157 -37.87 -8.44 -0.98
N GLU A 158 -38.15 -9.73 -1.13
CA GLU A 158 -39.37 -10.28 -1.71
C GLU A 158 -40.53 -10.19 -0.70
N GLN A 159 -41.70 -9.76 -1.22
CA GLN A 159 -43.08 -9.79 -0.68
C GLN A 159 -43.56 -8.61 0.18
#